data_AF-A0A5N3XSG6-F1
#
_entry.id   AF-A0A5N3XSG6-F1
#
_cell.length_a   1.000
_cell.length_b   1.000
_cell.length_c   1.000
_cell.angle_alpha   90.00
_cell.angle_beta   90.00
_cell.angle_gamma   90.00
#
_symmetry.space_group_name_H-M   'P 1'
#
loop_
_entity.id
_entity.type
_entity.pdbx_description
1 polymer ?
#
loop_
_entity_poly.entity_id
_entity_poly.type
_entity_poly.pdbx_seq_one_letter_code
_entity_poly.pdbx_strand_id
1 'polypeptide(L)'
;MLETFQIKKRWTQELSYFFTTTTKEGYDMRRVDITPLEQRKLTFDTHALVLDLEAHGFDKAQAETIVSALTTLSNVSLDTIYKEMVTQAQQEITVQQLMAHLDSIRKDMVILEKSEFANLRAENQKMKIELEQVKQQLINETSRIRADNKLDINLERSRVTDMFTDQEKKLMEATTEFTRNDTKTRGIISETGNKIDTEIASLKTLMESNKLETIRYLAGKTRLLSVFTYRCSVMVSLSMVMVSRRLFIQ
;
A
#
# COMPACT_ATOMS: atom_id res chain seq x y z
N MET A 1 1.53 5.37 16.40
CA MET A 1 2.51 6.10 17.24
C MET A 1 3.06 7.36 16.59
N LEU A 2 3.43 7.35 15.30
CA LEU A 2 3.90 8.58 14.62
C LEU A 2 2.80 9.65 14.45
N GLU A 3 1.58 9.27 14.08
CA GLU A 3 0.48 10.24 13.86
C GLU A 3 0.07 10.97 15.15
N THR A 4 -0.01 10.24 16.27
CA THR A 4 -0.29 10.81 17.59
C THR A 4 0.80 11.80 18.04
N PHE A 5 2.05 11.59 17.61
CA PHE A 5 3.17 12.47 17.92
C PHE A 5 3.13 13.76 17.09
N GLN A 6 2.75 13.66 15.81
CA GLN A 6 2.58 14.83 14.92
C GLN A 6 1.42 15.71 15.36
N ILE A 7 0.31 15.10 15.78
CA ILE A 7 -0.84 15.82 16.35
C ILE A 7 -0.39 16.58 17.59
N LYS A 8 0.29 15.92 18.54
CA LYS A 8 0.79 16.56 19.77
C LYS A 8 1.74 17.72 19.49
N LYS A 9 2.63 17.58 18.50
CA LYS A 9 3.56 18.64 18.08
C LYS A 9 2.83 19.85 17.49
N ARG A 10 1.78 19.62 16.70
CA ARG A 10 0.97 20.69 16.10
C ARG A 10 0.20 21.48 17.18
N TRP A 11 -0.41 20.80 18.14
CA TRP A 11 -1.07 21.45 19.28
C TRP A 11 -0.11 22.27 20.14
N THR A 12 1.12 21.80 20.38
CA THR A 12 2.12 22.58 21.11
C THR A 12 2.57 23.83 20.35
N GLN A 13 2.60 23.80 19.01
CA GLN A 13 2.93 24.96 18.20
C GLN A 13 1.80 25.99 18.13
N GLU A 14 0.54 25.55 18.01
CA GLU A 14 -0.61 26.44 18.03
C GLU A 14 -0.76 27.13 19.40
N LEU A 15 -0.53 26.40 20.50
CA LEU A 15 -0.49 27.01 21.84
C LEU A 15 0.62 28.05 21.95
N SER A 16 1.81 27.78 21.40
CA SER A 16 2.92 28.74 21.40
C SER A 16 2.60 30.01 20.58
N TYR A 17 1.92 29.87 19.44
CA TYR A 17 1.51 31.01 18.61
C TYR A 17 0.48 31.88 19.34
N PHE A 18 -0.45 31.25 20.05
CA PHE A 18 -1.48 31.96 20.82
C PHE A 18 -0.89 32.81 21.95
N PHE A 19 0.14 32.34 22.64
CA PHE A 19 0.85 33.14 23.66
C PHE A 19 1.67 34.30 23.07
N THR A 20 2.09 34.21 21.81
CA THR A 20 2.92 35.25 21.17
C THR A 20 2.13 36.36 20.47
N THR A 21 0.81 36.21 20.25
CA THR A 21 0.03 37.16 19.45
C THR A 21 -0.63 38.32 20.21
N THR A 22 -0.46 38.45 21.53
CA THR A 22 -1.17 39.48 22.31
C THR A 22 -0.22 40.45 23.03
N THR A 23 0.75 40.99 22.30
CA THR A 23 1.43 42.25 22.68
C THR A 23 1.21 43.27 21.58
N LYS A 24 -0.05 43.66 21.35
CA LYS A 24 -0.36 44.88 20.60
C LYS A 24 -0.40 46.06 21.56
N GLU A 25 0.67 46.85 21.43
CA GLU A 25 0.74 48.31 21.55
C GLU A 25 0.12 48.97 22.80
N GLY A 26 1.02 49.44 23.66
CA GLY A 26 0.93 50.78 24.24
C GLY A 26 -0.32 51.08 25.03
N TYR A 27 -0.37 50.59 26.27
CA TYR A 27 -1.28 51.17 27.25
C TYR A 27 -0.88 52.63 27.47
N ASP A 28 -1.64 53.54 26.86
CA ASP A 28 -1.51 54.98 26.98
C ASP A 28 -1.89 55.37 28.41
N MET A 29 -0.92 55.24 29.31
CA MET A 29 -1.00 55.83 30.63
C MET A 29 -1.01 57.35 30.45
N ARG A 30 -2.22 57.91 30.38
CA ARG A 30 -2.40 59.37 30.41
C ARG A 30 -1.60 59.91 31.60
N ARG A 31 -0.59 60.74 31.31
CA ARG A 31 0.11 61.50 32.33
C ARG A 31 -0.92 62.32 33.06
N VAL A 32 -1.05 62.07 34.36
CA VAL A 32 -1.93 62.85 35.20
C VAL A 32 -1.17 64.12 35.55
N ASP A 33 -1.59 65.23 34.96
CA ASP A 33 -1.02 66.53 35.25
C ASP A 33 -1.46 66.99 36.64
N ILE A 34 -0.49 67.45 37.41
CA ILE A 34 -0.62 67.84 38.81
C ILE A 34 -1.44 69.13 38.86
N THR A 35 -2.60 69.08 39.51
CA THR A 35 -3.36 70.27 39.89
C THR A 35 -2.52 71.13 40.85
N PRO A 36 -2.55 72.47 40.76
CA PRO A 36 -1.75 73.33 41.63
C PRO A 36 -2.13 73.12 43.10
N LEU A 37 -1.14 72.84 43.94
CA LEU A 37 -1.27 72.60 45.38
C LEU A 37 -1.61 73.90 46.12
N GLU A 38 -2.89 74.22 46.17
CA GLU A 38 -3.46 75.38 46.88
C GLU A 38 -3.45 75.21 48.42
N GLN A 39 -2.85 74.12 48.94
CA GLN A 39 -2.85 73.72 50.35
C GLN A 39 -1.47 73.78 51.02
N ARG A 40 -0.60 74.71 50.62
CA ARG A 40 0.62 75.04 51.40
C ARG A 40 0.25 75.78 52.68
N LYS A 41 -0.41 75.11 53.62
CA LYS A 41 -0.75 75.69 54.92
C LYS A 41 0.41 75.44 55.87
N LEU A 42 1.14 76.50 56.22
CA LEU A 42 2.15 76.44 57.28
C LEU A 42 1.45 75.98 58.56
N THR A 43 1.97 74.94 59.21
CA THR A 43 1.31 74.30 60.36
C THR A 43 1.50 75.06 61.67
N PHE A 44 2.35 76.08 61.67
CA PHE A 44 2.61 76.89 62.85
C PHE A 44 2.37 78.38 62.56
N ASP A 45 1.94 79.07 63.61
CA ASP A 45 1.72 80.51 63.59
C ASP A 45 3.05 81.24 63.83
N THR A 46 3.52 81.95 62.81
CA THR A 46 4.76 82.75 62.82
C THR A 46 4.74 83.79 63.94
N HIS A 47 3.59 84.42 64.20
CA HIS A 47 3.48 85.49 65.19
C HIS A 47 3.48 84.94 66.62
N ALA A 48 2.80 83.82 66.85
CA ALA A 48 2.79 83.16 68.15
C ALA A 48 4.20 82.69 68.57
N LEU A 49 4.99 82.18 67.61
CA LEU A 49 6.37 81.76 67.86
C LEU A 49 7.31 82.94 68.15
N VAL A 50 7.14 84.08 67.48
CA VAL A 50 7.95 85.28 67.76
C VAL A 50 7.66 85.79 69.17
N LEU A 51 6.39 85.87 69.57
CA LEU A 51 6.01 86.29 70.93
C LEU A 51 6.54 85.34 72.01
N ASP A 52 6.51 84.04 71.77
CA ASP A 52 7.03 83.04 72.71
C ASP A 52 8.56 83.16 72.86
N LEU A 53 9.29 83.39 71.76
CA LEU A 53 10.74 83.61 71.80
C LEU A 53 11.10 84.93 72.51
N GLU A 54 10.36 86.00 72.27
CA GLU A 54 10.54 87.27 72.99
C GLU A 54 10.32 87.09 74.51
N ALA A 55 9.31 86.30 74.90
CA ALA A 55 9.03 86.00 76.32
C ALA A 55 10.16 85.20 77.01
N HIS A 56 10.96 84.45 76.25
CA HIS A 56 12.09 83.67 76.74
C HIS A 56 13.43 84.42 76.66
N GLY A 57 13.41 85.75 76.44
CA GLY A 57 14.58 86.61 76.54
C GLY A 57 15.39 86.80 75.25
N PHE A 58 14.80 86.46 74.10
CA PHE A 58 15.38 86.81 72.80
C PHE A 58 14.99 88.23 72.39
N ASP A 59 15.92 88.96 71.75
CA ASP A 59 15.58 90.22 71.11
C ASP A 59 14.64 89.99 69.92
N LYS A 60 13.76 90.95 69.63
CA LYS A 60 12.76 90.84 68.56
C LYS A 60 13.38 90.48 67.21
N ALA A 61 14.50 91.11 66.88
CA ALA A 61 15.23 90.83 65.64
C ALA A 61 15.78 89.40 65.59
N GLN A 62 16.19 88.84 66.74
CA GLN A 62 16.68 87.47 66.85
C GLN A 62 15.52 86.47 66.73
N ALA A 63 14.40 86.72 67.40
CA ALA A 63 13.18 85.90 67.31
C ALA A 63 12.63 85.85 65.87
N GLU A 64 12.53 86.99 65.20
CA GLU A 64 12.10 87.07 63.79
C GLU A 64 13.05 86.33 62.84
N THR A 65 14.37 86.40 63.07
CA THR A 65 15.37 85.70 62.24
C THR A 65 15.28 84.18 62.39
N ILE A 66 15.11 83.68 63.62
CA ILE A 66 14.96 82.25 63.90
C ILE A 66 13.68 81.72 63.26
N VAL A 67 12.56 82.43 63.45
CA VAL A 67 11.26 82.03 62.88
C VAL A 67 11.28 82.12 61.35
N SER A 68 11.98 83.09 60.76
CA SER A 68 12.20 83.19 59.32
C SER A 68 12.96 81.98 58.78
N ALA A 69 14.08 81.59 59.41
CA ALA A 69 14.84 80.40 59.03
C ALA A 69 14.01 79.10 59.15
N LEU A 70 13.22 78.96 60.20
CA LEU A 70 12.29 77.83 60.39
C LEU A 70 11.20 77.80 59.32
N THR A 71 10.66 78.96 58.94
CA THR A 71 9.67 79.08 57.87
C THR A 71 10.27 78.69 56.52
N THR A 72 11.48 79.17 56.21
CA THR A 72 12.19 78.78 54.98
C THR A 72 12.47 77.29 54.93
N LEU A 73 13.00 76.70 56.02
CA LEU A 73 13.29 75.27 56.08
C LEU A 73 12.00 74.42 55.96
N SER A 74 10.94 74.84 56.64
CA SER A 74 9.63 74.15 56.59
C SER A 74 9.03 74.21 55.20
N ASN A 75 9.08 75.37 54.53
CA ASN A 75 8.60 75.50 53.15
C ASN A 75 9.38 74.61 52.18
N VAL A 76 10.71 74.55 52.31
CA VAL A 76 11.54 73.65 51.49
C VAL A 76 11.21 72.18 51.76
N SER A 77 11.04 71.79 53.04
CA SER A 77 10.70 70.41 53.40
C SER A 77 9.31 69.99 52.90
N LEU A 78 8.31 70.87 53.00
CA LEU A 78 6.96 70.64 52.50
C LEU A 78 6.97 70.52 50.97
N ASP A 79 7.68 71.40 50.26
CA ASP A 79 7.80 71.32 48.81
C ASP A 79 8.44 70.00 48.34
N THR A 80 9.42 69.46 49.07
CA THR A 80 9.99 68.13 48.78
C THR A 80 8.97 67.03 49.02
N ILE A 81 8.31 67.02 50.20
CA ILE A 81 7.31 66.01 50.55
C ILE A 81 6.16 66.02 49.54
N TYR A 82 5.61 67.17 49.17
CA TYR A 82 4.50 67.25 48.22
C TYR A 82 4.88 66.86 46.79
N LYS A 83 6.16 66.99 46.40
CA LYS A 83 6.66 66.49 45.10
C LYS A 83 6.84 64.98 45.08
N GLU A 84 7.24 64.38 46.20
CA GLU A 84 7.49 62.94 46.32
C GLU A 84 6.24 62.14 46.70
N MET A 85 5.25 62.78 47.32
CA MET A 85 3.99 62.14 47.71
C MET A 85 3.00 62.02 46.56
N VAL A 86 2.23 60.94 46.59
CA VAL A 86 1.12 60.70 45.68
C VAL A 86 -0.16 61.27 46.31
N THR A 87 -0.89 62.10 45.57
CA THR A 87 -2.18 62.62 46.04
C THR A 87 -3.26 61.55 45.95
N GLN A 88 -4.29 61.66 46.79
CA GLN A 88 -5.43 60.74 46.75
C GLN A 88 -6.13 60.73 45.38
N ALA A 89 -6.24 61.90 44.74
CA ALA A 89 -6.78 62.03 43.39
C ALA A 89 -5.92 61.29 42.34
N GLN A 90 -4.59 61.38 42.47
CA GLN A 90 -3.66 60.63 41.61
C GLN A 90 -3.84 59.12 41.77
N GLN A 91 -3.92 58.66 43.03
CA GLN A 91 -4.13 57.25 43.33
C GLN A 91 -5.46 56.74 42.76
N GLU A 92 -6.54 57.52 42.90
CA GLU A 92 -7.87 57.16 42.38
C GLU A 92 -7.86 57.03 40.84
N ILE A 93 -7.23 57.96 40.12
CA ILE A 93 -7.11 57.89 38.66
C ILE A 93 -6.34 56.62 38.24
N THR A 94 -5.22 56.32 38.90
CA THR A 94 -4.45 55.12 38.60
C THR A 94 -5.24 53.84 38.89
N VAL A 95 -6.01 53.80 39.98
CA VAL A 95 -6.89 52.67 40.29
C VAL A 95 -7.98 52.50 39.22
N GLN A 96 -8.62 53.59 38.78
CA GLN A 96 -9.63 53.53 37.72
C GLN A 96 -9.05 53.03 36.40
N GLN A 97 -7.83 53.43 36.03
CA GLN A 97 -7.11 52.90 34.87
C GLN A 97 -6.88 51.39 35.00
N LEU A 98 -6.36 50.93 36.14
CA LEU A 98 -6.14 49.50 36.41
C LEU A 98 -7.45 48.70 36.33
N MET A 99 -8.55 49.23 36.87
CA MET A 99 -9.87 48.59 36.77
C MET A 99 -10.35 48.49 35.33
N ALA A 100 -10.21 49.55 34.53
CA ALA A 100 -10.58 49.53 33.11
C ALA A 100 -9.76 48.50 32.31
N HIS A 101 -8.47 48.35 32.62
CA HIS A 101 -7.63 47.33 32.01
C HIS A 101 -8.08 45.92 32.40
N LEU A 102 -8.37 45.69 33.68
CA LEU A 102 -8.85 44.40 34.16
C LEU A 102 -10.20 44.02 33.52
N ASP A 103 -11.08 45.00 33.32
CA ASP A 103 -12.35 44.80 32.62
C ASP A 103 -12.16 44.48 31.13
N SER A 104 -11.17 45.07 30.46
CA SER A 104 -10.80 44.70 29.09
C SER A 104 -10.32 43.26 29.01
N ILE A 105 -9.38 42.86 29.89
CA ILE A 105 -8.86 41.48 29.94
C ILE A 105 -10.00 40.48 30.21
N ARG A 106 -10.95 40.83 31.10
CA ARG A 106 -12.11 39.99 31.37
C ARG A 106 -13.00 39.81 30.14
N LYS A 107 -13.20 40.87 29.33
CA LYS A 107 -13.96 40.78 28.08
C LYS A 107 -13.26 39.85 27.09
N ASP A 108 -11.95 40.02 26.91
CA ASP A 108 -11.17 39.18 25.99
C ASP A 108 -11.20 37.71 26.40
N MET A 109 -11.08 37.42 27.70
CA MET A 109 -11.22 36.06 28.24
C MET A 109 -12.60 35.46 27.93
N VAL A 110 -13.69 36.21 28.13
CA VAL A 110 -15.05 35.73 27.84
C VAL A 110 -15.27 35.51 26.35
N ILE A 111 -14.74 36.39 25.49
CA ILE A 111 -14.79 36.22 24.02
C ILE A 111 -14.05 34.93 23.65
N LEU A 112 -12.85 34.73 24.19
CA LEU A 112 -12.04 33.55 23.90
C LEU A 112 -12.76 32.25 24.29
N GLU A 113 -13.33 32.20 25.51
CA GLU A 113 -14.08 31.04 26.02
C GLU A 113 -15.35 30.75 25.22
N LYS A 114 -16.11 31.78 24.84
CA LYS A 114 -17.41 31.61 24.18
C LYS A 114 -17.32 31.42 22.68
N SER A 115 -16.38 32.07 22.02
CA SER A 115 -16.25 32.04 20.56
C SER A 115 -15.25 30.98 20.12
N GLU A 116 -13.97 31.15 20.46
CA GLU A 116 -12.91 30.36 19.82
C GLU A 116 -12.86 28.93 20.36
N PHE A 117 -12.95 28.75 21.67
CA PHE A 117 -12.98 27.41 22.25
C PHE A 117 -14.25 26.62 21.89
N ALA A 118 -15.39 27.29 21.78
CA ALA A 118 -16.62 26.66 21.34
C ALA A 118 -16.54 26.21 19.88
N ASN A 119 -16.01 27.08 19.00
CA ASN A 119 -15.79 26.77 17.58
C ASN A 119 -14.81 25.61 17.43
N LEU A 120 -13.66 25.65 18.13
CA LEU A 120 -12.68 24.57 18.10
C LEU A 120 -13.25 23.23 18.57
N ARG A 121 -14.07 23.22 19.63
CA ARG A 121 -14.75 21.98 20.09
C ARG A 121 -15.74 21.47 19.05
N ALA A 122 -16.53 22.35 18.45
CA ALA A 122 -17.49 21.99 17.41
C ALA A 122 -16.79 21.40 16.17
N GLU A 123 -15.70 22.04 15.73
CA GLU A 123 -14.90 21.59 14.60
C GLU A 123 -14.18 20.27 14.90
N ASN A 124 -13.65 20.10 16.12
CA ASN A 124 -13.07 18.83 16.55
C ASN A 124 -14.09 17.68 16.55
N GLN A 125 -15.30 17.95 17.06
CA GLN A 125 -16.39 16.97 17.05
C GLN A 125 -16.85 16.64 15.62
N LYS A 126 -16.91 17.63 14.73
CA LYS A 126 -17.21 17.43 13.31
C LYS A 126 -16.15 16.54 12.64
N MET A 127 -14.87 16.85 12.82
CA MET A 127 -13.76 16.03 12.29
C MET A 127 -13.82 14.59 12.81
N LYS A 128 -14.20 14.38 14.08
CA LYS A 128 -14.35 13.05 14.65
C LYS A 128 -15.49 12.25 13.99
N ILE A 129 -16.60 12.91 13.67
CA ILE A 129 -17.73 12.28 12.98
C ILE A 129 -17.34 11.91 11.54
N GLU A 130 -16.70 12.83 10.81
CA GLU A 130 -16.24 12.58 9.43
C GLU A 130 -15.22 11.43 9.38
N LEU A 131 -14.30 11.38 10.36
CA LEU A 131 -13.34 10.28 10.47
C LEU A 131 -14.04 8.92 10.65
N GLU A 132 -15.03 8.85 11.54
CA GLU A 132 -15.75 7.59 11.76
C GLU A 132 -16.60 7.21 10.53
N GLN A 133 -17.17 8.18 9.82
CA GLN A 133 -17.87 7.94 8.55
C GLN A 133 -16.93 7.36 7.48
N VAL A 134 -15.76 7.97 7.26
CA VAL A 134 -14.77 7.49 6.29
C VAL A 134 -14.28 6.10 6.67
N LYS A 135 -14.01 5.86 7.95
CA LYS A 135 -13.61 4.54 8.45
C LYS A 135 -14.68 3.48 8.19
N GLN A 136 -15.96 3.80 8.45
CA GLN A 136 -17.06 2.87 8.19
C GLN A 136 -17.23 2.61 6.69
N GLN A 137 -17.12 3.64 5.85
CA GLN A 137 -17.14 3.48 4.40
C GLN A 137 -16.01 2.56 3.92
N LEU A 138 -14.79 2.74 4.42
CA LEU A 138 -13.64 1.93 4.06
C LEU A 138 -13.81 0.45 4.47
N ILE A 139 -14.38 0.20 5.65
CA ILE A 139 -14.70 -1.17 6.10
C ILE A 139 -15.74 -1.82 5.18
N ASN A 140 -16.80 -1.08 4.82
CA ASN A 140 -17.86 -1.57 3.94
C ASN A 140 -17.31 -1.87 2.54
N GLU A 141 -16.53 -0.95 1.98
CA GLU A 141 -15.93 -1.09 0.65
C GLU A 141 -14.94 -2.25 0.59
N THR A 142 -14.09 -2.38 1.61
CA THR A 142 -13.16 -3.52 1.73
C THR A 142 -13.91 -4.84 1.82
N SER A 143 -15.02 -4.87 2.55
CA SER A 143 -15.85 -6.07 2.69
C SER A 143 -16.54 -6.44 1.38
N ARG A 144 -17.04 -5.43 0.63
CA ARG A 144 -17.62 -5.60 -0.70
C ARG A 144 -16.59 -6.15 -1.69
N ILE A 145 -15.44 -5.50 -1.82
CA ILE A 145 -14.34 -5.95 -2.70
C ILE A 145 -13.92 -7.39 -2.36
N ARG A 146 -13.86 -7.74 -1.07
CA ARG A 146 -13.52 -9.10 -0.64
C ARG A 146 -14.58 -10.12 -1.07
N ALA A 147 -15.86 -9.79 -0.95
CA ALA A 147 -16.95 -10.65 -1.38
C ALA A 147 -16.95 -10.84 -2.91
N ASP A 148 -16.78 -9.74 -3.65
CA ASP A 148 -16.72 -9.74 -5.12
C ASP A 148 -15.53 -10.57 -5.61
N ASN A 149 -14.32 -10.31 -5.10
CA ASN A 149 -13.13 -11.10 -5.45
C ASN A 149 -13.29 -12.59 -5.13
N LYS A 150 -13.95 -12.93 -4.01
CA LYS A 150 -14.22 -14.32 -3.66
C LYS A 150 -15.17 -14.97 -4.66
N LEU A 151 -16.20 -14.25 -5.10
CA LEU A 151 -17.12 -14.71 -6.13
C LEU A 151 -16.40 -14.92 -7.46
N ASP A 152 -15.61 -13.94 -7.91
CA ASP A 152 -14.86 -14.00 -9.16
C ASP A 152 -13.90 -15.19 -9.20
N ILE A 153 -13.13 -15.40 -8.11
CA ILE A 153 -12.22 -16.55 -7.98
C ILE A 153 -13.00 -17.87 -8.04
N ASN A 154 -14.17 -17.94 -7.42
CA ASN A 154 -14.99 -19.15 -7.43
C ASN A 154 -15.57 -19.43 -8.83
N LEU A 155 -16.02 -18.39 -9.54
CA LEU A 155 -16.52 -18.52 -10.91
C LEU A 155 -15.40 -18.97 -11.86
N GLU A 156 -14.23 -18.33 -11.81
CA GLU A 156 -13.09 -18.76 -12.63
C GLU A 156 -12.59 -20.16 -12.27
N ARG A 157 -12.60 -20.52 -10.97
CA ARG A 157 -12.28 -21.89 -10.56
C ARG A 157 -13.25 -22.90 -11.14
N SER A 158 -14.55 -22.60 -11.11
CA SER A 158 -15.57 -23.48 -11.73
C SER A 158 -15.32 -23.59 -13.23
N ARG A 159 -15.10 -22.47 -13.92
CA ARG A 159 -14.85 -22.44 -15.36
C ARG A 159 -13.61 -23.25 -15.76
N VAL A 160 -12.51 -23.12 -15.02
CA VAL A 160 -11.28 -23.90 -15.23
C VAL A 160 -11.55 -25.39 -14.99
N THR A 161 -12.31 -25.73 -13.95
CA THR A 161 -12.68 -27.12 -13.65
C THR A 161 -13.50 -27.72 -14.79
N ASP A 162 -14.53 -27.02 -15.27
CA ASP A 162 -15.38 -27.47 -16.38
C ASP A 162 -14.55 -27.67 -17.65
N MET A 163 -13.67 -26.72 -17.99
CA MET A 163 -12.74 -26.85 -19.12
C MET A 163 -11.80 -28.05 -18.97
N PHE A 164 -11.29 -28.30 -17.76
CA PHE A 164 -10.43 -29.44 -17.49
C PHE A 164 -11.17 -30.76 -17.68
N THR A 165 -12.41 -30.86 -17.17
CA THR A 165 -13.24 -32.07 -17.35
C THR A 165 -13.61 -32.32 -18.81
N ASP A 166 -13.86 -31.27 -19.61
CA ASP A 166 -14.10 -31.39 -21.05
C ASP A 166 -12.85 -31.87 -21.79
N GLN A 167 -11.68 -31.35 -21.43
CA GLN A 167 -10.40 -31.80 -21.98
C GLN A 167 -10.10 -33.27 -21.61
N GLU A 168 -10.34 -33.65 -20.36
CA GLU A 168 -10.18 -35.04 -19.90
C GLU A 168 -11.10 -35.99 -20.68
N LYS A 169 -12.36 -35.59 -20.90
CA LYS A 169 -13.31 -36.35 -21.72
C LYS A 169 -12.82 -36.51 -23.16
N LYS A 170 -12.38 -35.43 -23.82
CA LYS A 170 -11.83 -35.48 -25.18
C LYS A 170 -10.59 -36.38 -25.27
N LEU A 171 -9.73 -36.33 -24.26
CA LEU A 171 -8.55 -37.18 -24.19
C LEU A 171 -8.93 -38.66 -24.02
N MET A 172 -9.95 -38.95 -23.20
CA MET A 172 -10.47 -40.31 -23.04
C MET A 172 -11.07 -40.82 -24.36
N GLU A 173 -11.89 -40.02 -25.05
CA GLU A 173 -12.46 -40.36 -26.36
C GLU A 173 -11.35 -40.64 -27.39
N ALA A 174 -10.37 -39.75 -27.52
CA ALA A 174 -9.22 -39.94 -28.42
C ALA A 174 -8.41 -41.20 -28.08
N THR A 175 -8.23 -41.49 -26.78
CA THR A 175 -7.54 -42.71 -26.32
C THR A 175 -8.32 -43.97 -26.69
N THR A 176 -9.64 -43.96 -26.53
CA THR A 176 -10.50 -45.09 -26.93
C THR A 176 -10.51 -45.31 -28.43
N GLU A 177 -10.57 -44.23 -29.22
CA GLU A 177 -10.51 -44.30 -30.68
C GLU A 177 -9.14 -44.82 -31.16
N PHE A 178 -8.05 -44.31 -30.58
CA PHE A 178 -6.70 -44.77 -30.85
C PHE A 178 -6.56 -46.28 -30.58
N THR A 179 -7.03 -46.75 -29.43
CA THR A 179 -7.00 -48.17 -29.06
C THR A 179 -7.83 -49.03 -30.01
N ARG A 180 -9.00 -48.55 -30.45
CA ARG A 180 -9.83 -49.22 -31.45
C ARG A 180 -9.12 -49.31 -32.81
N ASN A 181 -8.47 -48.24 -33.26
CA ASN A 181 -7.73 -48.24 -34.51
C ASN A 181 -6.47 -49.10 -34.45
N ASP A 182 -5.77 -49.10 -33.32
CA ASP A 182 -4.61 -49.96 -33.07
C ASP A 182 -4.98 -51.44 -33.09
N THR A 183 -6.05 -51.84 -32.39
CA THR A 183 -6.56 -53.23 -32.42
C THR A 183 -7.02 -53.65 -33.82
N LYS A 184 -7.71 -52.76 -34.55
CA LYS A 184 -8.07 -53.00 -35.96
C LYS A 184 -6.83 -53.21 -36.84
N THR A 185 -5.84 -52.34 -36.71
CA THR A 185 -4.59 -52.42 -37.48
C THR A 185 -3.83 -53.71 -37.17
N ARG A 186 -3.75 -54.08 -35.89
CA ARG A 186 -3.14 -55.34 -35.45
C ARG A 186 -3.86 -56.57 -36.01
N GLY A 187 -5.20 -56.53 -36.08
CA GLY A 187 -6.00 -57.57 -36.72
C GLY A 187 -5.68 -57.72 -38.21
N ILE A 188 -5.62 -56.61 -38.95
CA ILE A 188 -5.26 -56.60 -40.38
C ILE A 188 -3.83 -57.15 -40.59
N ILE A 189 -2.87 -56.75 -39.74
CA ILE A 189 -1.50 -57.25 -39.80
C ILE A 189 -1.48 -58.78 -39.60
N SER A 190 -2.20 -59.29 -38.59
CA SER A 190 -2.27 -60.73 -38.33
C SER A 190 -2.94 -61.49 -39.48
N GLU A 191 -4.04 -60.98 -40.05
CA GLU A 191 -4.70 -61.62 -41.18
C GLU A 191 -3.78 -61.66 -42.41
N THR A 192 -3.08 -60.56 -42.69
CA THR A 192 -2.13 -60.48 -43.81
C THR A 192 -0.94 -61.42 -43.59
N GLY A 193 -0.41 -61.48 -42.36
CA GLY A 193 0.64 -62.44 -41.98
C GLY A 193 0.21 -63.88 -42.24
N ASN A 194 -0.99 -64.26 -41.79
CA ASN A 194 -1.53 -65.60 -42.02
C ASN A 194 -1.69 -65.91 -43.53
N LYS A 195 -2.15 -64.95 -44.34
CA LYS A 195 -2.25 -65.12 -45.80
C LYS A 195 -0.89 -65.35 -46.43
N ILE A 196 0.10 -64.53 -46.08
CA ILE A 196 1.49 -64.69 -46.55
C ILE A 196 2.02 -66.09 -46.17
N ASP A 197 1.81 -66.54 -44.94
CA ASP A 197 2.24 -67.87 -44.49
C ASP A 197 1.58 -69.00 -45.30
N THR A 198 0.27 -68.88 -45.60
CA THR A 198 -0.44 -69.85 -46.45
C THR A 198 0.06 -69.86 -47.90
N GLU A 199 0.35 -68.68 -48.46
CA GLU A 199 0.93 -68.55 -49.80
C GLU A 199 2.34 -69.15 -49.85
N ILE A 200 3.18 -68.89 -48.86
CA ILE A 200 4.50 -69.52 -48.73
C ILE A 200 4.40 -71.05 -48.68
N ALA A 201 3.48 -71.60 -47.88
CA ALA A 201 3.28 -73.04 -47.79
C ALA A 201 2.80 -73.66 -49.12
N SER A 202 1.87 -72.99 -49.80
CA SER A 202 1.35 -73.44 -51.10
C SER A 202 2.41 -73.39 -52.20
N LEU A 203 3.17 -72.29 -52.29
CA LEU A 203 4.29 -72.15 -53.24
C LEU A 203 5.39 -73.18 -52.96
N LYS A 204 5.69 -73.45 -51.68
CA LYS A 204 6.65 -74.49 -51.30
C LYS A 204 6.21 -75.87 -51.77
N THR A 205 4.92 -76.20 -51.59
CA THR A 205 4.34 -77.47 -52.07
C THR A 205 4.39 -77.58 -53.59
N LEU A 206 4.03 -76.51 -54.32
CA LEU A 206 4.11 -76.45 -55.78
C LEU A 206 5.55 -76.59 -56.29
N MET A 207 6.51 -75.98 -55.58
CA MET A 207 7.92 -76.13 -55.91
C MET A 207 8.39 -77.57 -55.70
N GLU A 208 8.00 -78.21 -54.61
CA GLU A 208 8.32 -79.62 -54.34
C GLU A 208 7.70 -80.55 -55.39
N SER A 209 6.46 -80.32 -55.81
CA SER A 209 5.82 -81.12 -56.87
C SER A 209 6.51 -80.94 -58.22
N ASN A 210 6.87 -79.71 -58.60
CA ASN A 210 7.57 -79.44 -59.86
C ASN A 210 8.99 -80.04 -59.87
N LYS A 211 9.71 -79.99 -58.73
CA LYS A 211 10.97 -80.73 -58.56
C LYS A 211 10.78 -82.23 -58.83
N LEU A 212 9.73 -82.84 -58.26
CA LEU A 212 9.41 -84.25 -58.48
C LEU A 212 9.03 -84.56 -59.93
N GLU A 213 8.26 -83.69 -60.60
CA GLU A 213 7.93 -83.81 -62.03
C GLU A 213 9.18 -83.75 -62.91
N THR A 214 10.09 -82.82 -62.64
CA THR A 214 11.37 -82.71 -63.35
C THR A 214 12.20 -83.97 -63.18
N ILE A 215 12.29 -84.51 -61.95
CA ILE A 215 12.96 -85.79 -61.69
C ILE A 215 12.31 -86.94 -62.49
N ARG A 216 10.98 -87.03 -62.47
CA ARG A 216 10.23 -88.05 -63.25
C ARG A 216 10.44 -87.90 -64.76
N TYR A 217 10.45 -86.68 -65.29
CA TYR A 217 10.70 -86.40 -66.71
C TYR A 217 12.11 -86.83 -67.12
N LEU A 218 13.13 -86.49 -66.32
CA LEU A 218 14.51 -86.89 -66.57
C LEU A 218 14.68 -88.43 -66.51
N ALA A 219 14.05 -89.09 -65.54
CA ALA A 219 14.03 -90.56 -65.44
C ALA A 219 13.32 -91.21 -66.64
N GLY A 220 12.20 -90.63 -67.09
CA GLY A 220 11.49 -91.08 -68.29
C GLY A 220 12.35 -90.93 -69.56
N LYS A 221 13.00 -89.77 -69.73
CA LYS A 221 13.88 -89.49 -70.88
C LYS A 221 15.10 -90.42 -70.93
N THR A 222 15.76 -90.66 -69.79
CA THR A 222 16.88 -91.61 -69.70
C THR A 222 16.43 -93.05 -70.01
N ARG A 223 15.26 -93.47 -69.51
CA ARG A 223 14.68 -94.78 -69.86
C ARG A 223 14.38 -94.89 -71.35
N LEU A 224 13.81 -93.86 -71.97
CA LEU A 224 13.51 -93.83 -73.40
C LEU A 224 14.78 -93.83 -74.26
N LEU A 225 15.81 -93.07 -73.86
CA LEU A 225 17.13 -93.11 -74.48
C LEU A 225 17.73 -94.52 -74.39
N SER A 226 17.66 -95.17 -73.23
CA SER A 226 18.15 -96.54 -73.08
C SER A 226 17.42 -97.50 -74.01
N VAL A 227 16.08 -97.43 -74.11
CA VAL A 227 15.30 -98.27 -75.04
C VAL A 227 15.65 -97.97 -76.49
N PHE A 228 15.88 -96.70 -76.84
CA PHE A 228 16.27 -96.29 -78.19
C PHE A 228 17.70 -96.75 -78.53
N THR A 229 18.66 -96.65 -77.61
CA THR A 229 20.01 -97.17 -77.82
C THR A 229 20.01 -98.70 -77.89
N TYR A 230 19.23 -99.40 -77.06
CA TYR A 230 19.04 -100.85 -77.17
C TYR A 230 18.42 -101.23 -78.54
N ARG A 231 17.34 -100.57 -78.98
CA ARG A 231 16.73 -100.81 -80.30
C ARG A 231 17.69 -100.49 -81.45
N CYS A 232 18.42 -99.38 -81.37
CA CYS A 232 19.38 -98.99 -82.38
C CYS A 232 20.55 -99.98 -82.45
N SER A 233 21.08 -100.41 -81.31
CA SER A 233 22.12 -101.44 -81.22
C SER A 233 21.66 -102.78 -81.80
N VAL A 234 20.43 -103.22 -81.49
CA VAL A 234 19.82 -104.44 -82.09
C VAL A 234 19.63 -104.27 -83.60
N MET A 235 19.20 -103.10 -84.07
CA MET A 235 18.98 -102.83 -85.49
C MET A 235 20.30 -102.81 -86.27
N VAL A 236 21.36 -102.18 -85.74
CA VAL A 236 22.71 -102.23 -86.31
C VAL A 236 23.25 -103.66 -86.33
N SER A 237 23.05 -104.43 -85.25
CA SER A 237 23.43 -105.85 -85.18
C SER A 237 22.73 -106.68 -86.26
N LEU A 238 21.41 -106.50 -86.44
CA LEU A 238 20.63 -107.17 -87.49
C LEU A 238 21.07 -106.77 -88.91
N SER A 239 21.39 -105.49 -89.10
CA SER A 239 21.87 -104.95 -90.37
C SER A 239 23.22 -105.55 -90.74
N MET A 240 24.13 -105.69 -89.78
CA MET A 240 25.45 -106.30 -89.96
C MET A 240 25.35 -107.80 -90.28
N VAL A 241 24.38 -108.51 -89.68
CA VAL A 241 24.06 -109.91 -90.01
C VAL A 241 23.45 -110.04 -91.41
N MET A 242 22.58 -109.13 -91.83
CA MET A 242 22.02 -109.12 -93.19
C MET A 242 23.06 -108.80 -94.26
N VAL A 243 23.97 -107.86 -94.02
CA VAL A 243 25.09 -107.55 -94.93
C VAL A 243 26.07 -108.72 -95.00
N SER A 244 26.37 -109.38 -93.87
CA SER A 244 27.21 -110.58 -93.86
C SER A 244 26.56 -111.75 -94.63
N ARG A 245 25.23 -111.90 -94.58
CA ARG A 245 24.52 -112.88 -95.43
C ARG A 245 24.48 -112.51 -96.91
N ARG A 246 24.50 -111.22 -97.25
CA ARG A 246 24.47 -110.76 -98.65
C ARG A 246 25.83 -110.86 -99.35
N LEU A 247 26.93 -110.84 -98.59
CA LEU A 247 28.28 -111.11 -99.13
C LEU A 247 28.60 -112.60 -99.29
N PHE A 248 27.79 -113.52 -98.75
CA PHE A 248 28.02 -114.97 -98.83
C PHE A 248 27.20 -115.68 -99.92
N ILE A 249 26.53 -114.93 -100.81
CA ILE A 249 25.78 -115.46 -101.97
C ILE A 249 26.45 -114.98 -103.29
N GLN A 250 27.77 -114.85 -103.26
CA GLN A 250 28.62 -114.64 -104.44
C GLN A 250 29.73 -115.70 -104.39
#